data_AF-A0A131ZTJ3-F1
#
_entry.id   AF-A0A131ZTJ3-F1
#
_cell.length_a   1.000
_cell.length_b   1.000
_cell.length_c   1.000
_cell.angle_alpha   90.00
_cell.angle_beta   90.00
_cell.angle_gamma   90.00
#
_symmetry.space_group_name_H-M   'P 1'
#
loop_
_entity.id
_entity.type
_entity.pdbx_description
1 polymer ?
#
loop_
_entity_poly.entity_id
_entity_poly.type
_entity_poly.pdbx_seq_one_letter_code
_entity_poly.pdbx_strand_id
1 'polypeptide(L)'
;MPANVSVAEMNKAFWEIRSRIQRIENTSDNDDDLWSDHISALLKYHTVNFIPYLQKFLKKGGNQFNSIVIDDLDQLIQENALLDYYRPLIEWLEQNI
;
A
#
# COMPACT_ATOMS: atom_id res chain seq x y z
N MET A 1 11.67 -19.04 15.67
CA MET A 1 10.35 -18.57 16.12
C MET A 1 10.19 -17.16 15.59
N PRO A 2 9.10 -16.80 14.88
CA PRO A 2 8.91 -15.41 14.48
C PRO A 2 8.81 -14.55 15.74
N ALA A 3 9.35 -13.34 15.69
CA ALA A 3 9.37 -12.41 16.82
C ALA A 3 7.95 -12.20 17.35
N ASN A 4 7.76 -12.30 18.67
CA ASN A 4 6.49 -12.03 19.34
C ASN A 4 6.22 -10.51 19.27
N VAL A 5 5.73 -10.04 18.13
CA VAL A 5 5.26 -8.67 17.97
C VAL A 5 3.83 -8.61 18.49
N SER A 6 3.56 -7.73 19.44
CA SER A 6 2.22 -7.50 19.98
C SER A 6 1.30 -6.86 18.94
N VAL A 7 -0.01 -7.02 19.12
CA VAL A 7 -1.04 -6.37 18.28
C VAL A 7 -0.84 -4.85 18.24
N ALA A 8 -0.50 -4.25 19.38
CA ALA A 8 -0.16 -2.83 19.51
C ALA A 8 1.03 -2.42 18.64
N GLU A 9 2.12 -3.19 18.68
CA GLU A 9 3.29 -2.92 17.85
C GLU A 9 2.99 -3.09 16.35
N MET A 10 2.18 -4.08 15.97
CA MET A 10 1.75 -4.26 14.58
C MET A 10 0.89 -3.11 14.07
N ASN A 11 -0.06 -2.63 14.87
CA ASN A 11 -0.90 -1.50 14.52
C ASN A 11 -0.12 -0.20 14.43
N LYS A 12 0.77 0.04 15.41
CA LYS A 12 1.65 1.20 15.41
C LYS A 12 2.46 1.26 14.12
N ALA A 13 3.12 0.16 13.75
CA ALA A 13 3.86 0.07 12.50
C ALA A 13 2.98 0.31 11.25
N PHE A 14 1.75 -0.22 11.24
CA PHE A 14 0.81 0.00 10.14
C PHE A 14 0.45 1.48 9.96
N TRP A 15 0.13 2.18 11.04
CA TRP A 15 -0.25 3.59 11.00
C TRP A 15 0.94 4.53 10.75
N GLU A 16 2.13 4.21 11.27
CA GLU A 16 3.37 4.91 10.94
C GLU A 16 3.65 4.90 9.44
N ILE A 17 3.50 3.74 8.78
CA ILE A 17 3.67 3.60 7.33
C ILE A 17 2.62 4.44 6.58
N ARG A 18 1.36 4.39 7.00
CA ARG A 18 0.27 5.15 6.37
C ARG A 18 0.46 6.65 6.48
N SER A 19 0.80 7.14 7.66
CA SER A 19 1.07 8.56 7.88
C SER A 19 2.26 9.01 7.02
N ARG A 20 3.35 8.24 7.01
CA ARG A 20 4.56 8.59 6.25
C ARG A 20 4.36 8.61 4.73
N ILE A 21 3.73 7.57 4.17
CA ILE A 21 3.63 7.37 2.71
C ILE A 21 2.36 7.98 2.14
N GLN A 22 1.22 7.77 2.80
CA GLN A 22 -0.08 8.16 2.28
C GLN A 22 -0.56 9.51 2.85
N ARG A 23 0.14 10.06 3.85
CA ARG A 23 -0.28 11.26 4.60
C ARG A 23 -1.67 11.11 5.22
N ILE A 24 -2.04 9.88 5.57
CA ILE A 24 -3.30 9.56 6.25
C ILE A 24 -3.00 9.36 7.72
N GLU A 25 -3.57 10.23 8.55
CA GLU A 25 -3.50 10.12 10.01
C GLU A 25 -4.57 9.17 10.55
N ASN A 26 -4.31 8.63 11.73
CA ASN A 26 -5.34 7.88 12.45
C ASN A 26 -6.37 8.88 12.99
N THR A 27 -7.65 8.65 12.73
CA THR A 27 -8.74 9.59 13.06
C THR A 27 -9.35 9.35 14.44
N SER A 28 -8.83 8.41 15.21
CA SER A 28 -9.37 8.08 16.52
C SER A 28 -8.65 8.85 17.62
N ASP A 29 -9.38 9.73 18.30
CA ASP A 29 -8.86 10.58 19.39
C ASP A 29 -8.47 9.82 20.68
N ASN A 30 -8.65 8.49 20.72
CA ASN A 30 -8.32 7.65 21.88
C ASN A 30 -7.24 6.64 21.50
N ASP A 31 -5.98 7.01 21.75
CA ASP A 31 -4.82 6.22 21.38
C ASP A 31 -4.84 4.82 22.03
N ASP A 32 -5.22 4.66 23.30
CA ASP A 32 -4.91 3.41 24.02
C ASP A 32 -5.75 2.17 23.64
N ASP A 33 -7.01 2.32 23.22
CA ASP A 33 -7.88 1.17 22.85
C ASP A 33 -7.68 0.71 21.39
N LEU A 34 -7.22 1.58 20.49
CA LEU A 34 -7.05 1.21 19.07
C LEU A 34 -5.77 0.43 18.79
N TRP A 35 -4.72 0.63 19.60
CA TRP A 35 -3.49 -0.14 19.43
C TRP A 35 -3.70 -1.59 19.91
N SER A 36 -4.48 -1.82 20.96
CA SER A 36 -4.61 -3.10 21.65
C SER A 36 -5.71 -4.03 21.11
N ASP A 37 -6.81 -3.50 20.56
CA ASP A 37 -8.03 -4.31 20.38
C ASP A 37 -8.20 -4.98 19.01
N HIS A 38 -7.55 -4.51 17.95
CA HIS A 38 -7.73 -5.08 16.61
C HIS A 38 -6.59 -4.73 15.65
N ILE A 39 -6.18 -5.65 14.77
CA ILE A 39 -5.16 -5.34 13.76
C ILE A 39 -5.79 -4.59 12.58
N SER A 40 -5.58 -3.27 12.46
CA SER A 40 -6.17 -2.43 11.39
C SER A 40 -5.82 -2.91 9.97
N ALA A 41 -4.65 -3.54 9.80
CA ALA A 41 -4.24 -4.14 8.54
C ALA A 41 -5.16 -5.30 8.09
N LEU A 42 -5.80 -6.02 9.04
CA LEU A 42 -6.75 -7.10 8.75
C LEU A 42 -8.09 -6.59 8.20
N LEU A 43 -8.38 -5.29 8.24
CA LEU A 43 -9.53 -4.74 7.51
C LEU A 43 -9.33 -4.81 5.99
N LYS A 44 -8.11 -5.10 5.51
CA LYS A 44 -7.81 -5.25 4.09
C LYS A 44 -7.96 -6.72 3.69
N TYR A 45 -8.82 -6.96 2.68
CA TYR A 45 -9.08 -8.29 2.11
C TYR A 45 -7.81 -9.11 1.82
N HIS A 46 -6.78 -8.48 1.28
CA HIS A 46 -5.53 -9.17 0.90
C HIS A 46 -4.74 -9.65 2.11
N THR A 47 -4.80 -8.94 3.23
CA THR A 47 -4.10 -9.31 4.47
C THR A 47 -4.73 -10.53 5.12
N VAL A 48 -6.07 -10.57 5.22
CA VAL A 48 -6.80 -11.70 5.85
C VAL A 48 -6.73 -12.97 5.03
N ASN A 49 -6.75 -12.84 3.70
CA ASN A 49 -6.71 -14.00 2.79
C ASN A 49 -5.29 -14.40 2.38
N PHE A 50 -4.25 -13.79 2.98
CA PHE A 50 -2.84 -14.04 2.67
C PHE A 50 -2.52 -13.92 1.17
N ILE A 51 -3.22 -13.03 0.46
CA ILE A 51 -3.04 -12.79 -0.97
C ILE A 51 -1.96 -11.72 -1.14
N PRO A 52 -0.86 -12.00 -1.86
CA PRO A 52 0.19 -11.02 -2.08
C PRO A 52 -0.34 -9.76 -2.80
N TYR A 53 -0.36 -8.63 -2.10
CA TYR A 53 -0.98 -7.40 -2.60
C TYR A 53 -0.34 -6.90 -3.90
N LEU A 54 0.99 -7.01 -4.02
CA LEU A 54 1.72 -6.60 -5.22
C LEU A 54 1.39 -7.44 -6.45
N GLN A 55 0.99 -8.70 -6.28
CA GLN A 55 0.62 -9.55 -7.41
C GLN A 55 -0.59 -8.99 -8.17
N LYS A 56 -1.49 -8.26 -7.50
CA LYS A 56 -2.62 -7.61 -8.18
C LYS A 56 -2.16 -6.64 -9.28
N PHE A 57 -1.04 -5.95 -9.06
CA PHE A 57 -0.52 -4.95 -9.99
C PHE A 57 0.44 -5.55 -11.02
N LEU A 58 1.07 -6.68 -10.69
CA LEU A 58 2.10 -7.31 -11.51
C LEU A 58 1.60 -8.51 -12.34
N LYS A 59 0.39 -9.02 -12.07
CA LYS A 59 -0.14 -10.19 -12.77
C LYS A 59 -0.72 -9.78 -14.12
N LYS A 60 0.13 -9.74 -15.15
CA LYS A 60 -0.30 -10.05 -16.53
C LYS A 60 -0.60 -11.55 -16.61
N GLY A 61 -1.65 -11.95 -17.31
CA GLY A 61 -2.24 -13.29 -17.22
C GLY A 61 -1.25 -14.47 -17.27
N GLY A 62 -1.49 -15.47 -16.42
CA GLY A 62 -0.90 -16.83 -16.48
C GLY A 62 0.57 -16.98 -16.01
N ASN A 63 0.76 -17.65 -14.86
CA ASN A 63 1.92 -18.42 -14.36
C ASN A 63 3.39 -17.97 -14.58
N GLN A 64 3.70 -16.81 -15.15
CA GLN A 64 5.07 -16.40 -15.49
C GLN A 64 5.58 -15.23 -14.63
N PHE A 65 5.26 -15.23 -13.34
CA PHE A 65 5.64 -14.13 -12.42
C PHE A 65 7.16 -13.91 -12.33
N ASN A 66 7.97 -14.96 -12.49
CA ASN A 66 9.42 -14.84 -12.27
C ASN A 66 10.21 -14.37 -13.50
N SER A 67 9.69 -14.55 -14.72
CA SER A 67 10.39 -14.15 -15.96
C SER A 67 9.92 -12.80 -16.51
N ILE A 68 8.67 -12.41 -16.26
CA ILE A 68 8.13 -11.15 -16.79
C ILE A 68 8.51 -9.96 -15.91
N VAL A 69 8.64 -10.16 -14.59
CA VAL A 69 8.80 -9.04 -13.66
C VAL A 69 10.14 -8.31 -13.82
N ILE A 70 11.24 -8.96 -14.21
CA ILE A 70 12.53 -8.26 -14.33
C ILE A 70 12.62 -7.49 -15.66
N ASP A 71 12.17 -8.07 -16.78
CA ASP A 71 12.30 -7.45 -18.10
C ASP A 71 11.22 -6.37 -18.38
N ASP A 72 9.99 -6.53 -17.87
CA ASP A 72 8.92 -5.54 -18.03
C ASP A 72 8.98 -4.43 -16.96
N LEU A 73 9.64 -4.63 -15.81
CA LEU A 73 9.79 -3.55 -14.81
C LEU A 73 10.64 -2.41 -15.36
N ASP A 74 11.72 -2.69 -16.10
CA ASP A 74 12.51 -1.61 -16.71
C ASP A 74 11.72 -0.82 -17.77
N GLN A 75 10.70 -1.42 -18.40
CA GLN A 75 9.78 -0.71 -19.30
C GLN A 75 8.61 -0.03 -18.57
N LEU A 76 8.11 -0.60 -17.48
CA LEU A 76 7.07 0.00 -16.62
C LEU A 76 7.62 1.14 -15.75
N ILE A 77 8.92 1.11 -15.42
CA ILE A 77 9.69 2.19 -14.81
C ILE A 77 10.19 3.13 -15.92
N GLN A 78 9.39 3.38 -16.96
CA GLN A 78 9.45 4.70 -17.56
C GLN A 78 8.91 5.66 -16.50
N GLU A 79 9.81 6.22 -15.69
CA GLU A 79 9.54 6.99 -14.46
C GLU A 79 8.41 8.03 -14.62
N ASN A 80 8.16 8.49 -15.85
CA ASN A 80 7.19 9.53 -16.15
C ASN A 80 5.95 9.09 -16.91
N ALA A 81 5.84 7.85 -17.41
CA ALA A 81 4.70 7.45 -18.26
C ALA A 81 3.36 7.55 -17.52
N LEU A 82 3.34 7.20 -16.23
CA LEU A 82 2.17 7.35 -15.37
C LEU A 82 1.86 8.83 -15.10
N LEU A 83 2.89 9.64 -14.86
CA LEU A 83 2.74 11.08 -14.62
C LEU A 83 2.23 11.81 -15.87
N ASP A 84 2.72 11.43 -17.05
CA ASP A 84 2.28 11.96 -18.34
C ASP A 84 0.81 11.67 -18.59
N TYR A 85 0.37 10.45 -18.30
CA TYR A 85 -1.02 10.06 -18.42
C TYR A 85 -1.95 10.89 -17.52
N TYR A 86 -1.53 11.17 -16.28
CA TYR A 86 -2.34 11.94 -15.33
C TYR A 86 -2.10 13.46 -15.39
N ARG A 87 -1.17 13.94 -16.22
CA ARG A 87 -0.79 15.37 -16.27
C ARG A 87 -1.97 16.32 -16.46
N PRO A 88 -2.92 16.09 -17.38
CA PRO A 88 -4.06 16.99 -17.53
C PRO A 88 -4.96 17.07 -16.28
N LEU A 89 -5.07 15.96 -15.54
CA LEU A 89 -5.81 15.92 -14.28
C LEU A 89 -5.05 16.68 -13.18
N ILE A 90 -3.73 16.51 -13.11
CA ILE A 90 -2.88 17.24 -12.16
C ILE A 90 -3.02 18.74 -12.38
N GLU A 91 -2.87 19.21 -13.62
CA GLU A 91 -3.02 20.62 -13.99
C GLU A 91 -4.42 21.16 -13.66
N TRP A 92 -5.47 20.34 -13.87
CA TRP A 92 -6.82 20.73 -13.51
C TRP A 92 -7.00 20.85 -11.98
N LEU A 93 -6.45 19.92 -11.20
CA LEU A 93 -6.53 19.95 -9.73
C LEU A 93 -5.80 21.17 -9.16
N GLU A 94 -4.63 21.52 -9.69
CA GLU A 94 -3.86 22.70 -9.28
C GLU A 94 -4.59 24.03 -9.52
N GLN A 95 -5.53 24.07 -10.45
CA GLN A 95 -6.31 25.28 -10.76
C GLN A 95 -7.61 25.37 -9.95
N ASN A 96 -8.07 24.28 -9.34
CA ASN A 96 -9.44 24.18 -8.78
C ASN A 96 -9.48 23.79 -7.29
N ILE A 97 -8.33 23.52 -6.65
CA ILE A 97 -8.19 23.28 -5.21
C ILE A 97 -7.31 24.39 -4.63
#